data_AF-A0A1H2B9C0-F1
#
_entry.id   AF-A0A1H2B9C0-F1
#
_cell.length_a   1.000
_cell.length_b   1.000
_cell.length_c   1.000
_cell.angle_alpha   90.00
_cell.angle_beta   90.00
_cell.angle_gamma   90.00
#
_symmetry.space_group_name_H-M   'P 1'
#
loop_
_entity.id
_entity.type
_entity.pdbx_description
1 polymer ?
#
loop_
_entity_poly.entity_id
_entity_poly.type
_entity_poly.pdbx_seq_one_letter_code
_entity_poly.pdbx_strand_id
1 'polypeptide(L)'
;MLLRVALAVAVLVIFVYGLVDVIRTDGRLTRGISKPAWIVVMIILPVLGAILWLLIGRPRDAAPQQQGYRHPTAPDDDPEFLRNLEVRRRNEAEAARLKKLKDDLEAKARDADGNKGKHENDHDTDGLK
;
A
#
# COMPACT_ATOMS: atom_id res chain seq x y z
N MET A 1 11.94 -18.34 -9.02
CA MET A 1 13.17 -17.52 -9.14
C MET A 1 14.43 -18.38 -9.18
N LEU A 2 14.59 -19.36 -8.28
CA LEU A 2 15.74 -20.27 -8.22
C LEU A 2 16.13 -20.92 -9.56
N LEU A 3 15.17 -21.42 -10.35
CA LEU A 3 15.45 -22.02 -11.67
C LEU A 3 16.04 -21.02 -12.70
N ARG A 4 15.59 -19.76 -12.69
CA ARG A 4 16.12 -18.72 -13.58
C ARG A 4 17.55 -18.35 -13.20
N VAL A 5 17.82 -18.27 -11.90
CA VAL A 5 19.17 -18.02 -11.36
C VAL A 5 20.09 -19.19 -11.69
N ALA A 6 19.63 -20.43 -11.50
CA ALA A 6 20.39 -21.62 -11.84
C ALA A 6 20.73 -21.69 -13.34
N LEU A 7 19.78 -21.37 -14.23
CA LEU A 7 20.04 -21.28 -15.67
C LEU A 7 21.06 -20.17 -16.01
N ALA A 8 20.94 -18.98 -15.42
CA ALA A 8 21.89 -17.89 -15.66
C ALA A 8 23.31 -18.27 -15.21
N VAL A 9 23.43 -18.91 -14.04
CA VAL A 9 24.71 -19.41 -13.53
C VAL A 9 25.28 -20.51 -14.43
N ALA A 10 24.46 -21.45 -14.90
CA ALA A 10 24.91 -22.50 -15.81
C ALA A 10 25.46 -21.93 -17.13
N VAL A 11 24.76 -20.96 -17.73
CA VAL A 11 25.24 -20.26 -18.94
C VAL A 11 26.57 -19.55 -18.68
N LEU A 12 26.71 -18.86 -17.55
CA LEU A 12 27.95 -18.19 -17.16
C LEU A 12 29.10 -19.19 -16.98
N VAL A 13 28.86 -20.31 -16.30
CA VAL A 13 29.88 -21.35 -16.09
C VAL A 13 30.34 -21.95 -17.42
N ILE A 14 29.42 -22.26 -18.34
CA ILE A 14 29.74 -22.77 -19.68
C ILE A 14 30.56 -21.73 -20.46
N PHE A 15 30.19 -20.46 -20.36
CA PHE A 15 30.89 -19.36 -21.02
C PHE A 15 32.33 -19.22 -20.52
N VAL A 16 32.52 -19.17 -19.20
CA VAL A 16 33.85 -19.08 -18.58
C VAL A 16 34.67 -20.32 -18.89
N TYR A 17 34.08 -21.51 -18.81
CA TYR A 17 34.75 -22.76 -19.17
C TYR A 17 35.22 -22.73 -20.63
N GLY A 18 34.34 -22.36 -21.57
CA GLY A 18 34.70 -22.24 -22.98
C GLY A 18 35.78 -21.19 -23.24
N LEU A 19 35.76 -20.07 -22.53
CA LEU A 19 36.81 -19.05 -22.63
C LEU A 19 38.16 -19.57 -22.12
N VAL A 20 38.16 -20.25 -20.96
CA VAL A 20 39.36 -20.88 -20.38
C VAL A 20 39.88 -21.99 -21.30
N ASP A 21 38.99 -22.78 -21.89
CA ASP A 21 39.34 -23.85 -22.82
C ASP A 21 39.99 -23.31 -24.10
N VAL A 22 39.45 -22.23 -24.68
CA VAL A 22 40.05 -21.54 -25.84
C VAL A 22 41.43 -20.93 -25.50
N ILE A 23 41.60 -20.41 -24.29
CA ILE A 23 42.89 -19.87 -23.82
C ILE A 23 43.91 -21.01 -23.61
N ARG A 24 43.48 -22.14 -23.04
CA ARG A 24 44.35 -23.28 -22.72
C ARG A 24 44.66 -24.17 -23.93
N THR A 25 43.81 -24.18 -24.94
CA THR A 25 43.99 -25.02 -26.13
C THR A 25 45.21 -24.55 -26.93
N ASP A 26 46.10 -25.46 -27.33
CA ASP A 26 47.30 -25.13 -28.10
C ASP A 26 46.99 -24.97 -29.60
N GLY A 27 47.66 -24.04 -30.30
CA GLY A 27 47.30 -23.60 -31.66
C GLY A 27 47.53 -24.64 -32.75
N ARG A 28 48.24 -25.71 -32.41
CA ARG A 28 48.47 -26.87 -33.28
C ARG A 28 47.32 -27.88 -33.28
N LEU A 29 46.40 -27.81 -32.32
CA LEU A 29 45.25 -28.73 -32.18
C LEU A 29 43.94 -28.14 -32.73
N THR A 30 43.88 -26.83 -32.97
CA THR A 30 42.72 -26.17 -33.59
C THR A 30 42.73 -26.39 -35.10
N ARG A 31 42.42 -27.61 -35.54
CA ARG A 31 42.18 -27.93 -36.95
C ARG A 31 40.82 -27.36 -37.37
N GLY A 32 40.83 -26.17 -37.97
CA GLY A 32 39.69 -25.62 -38.72
C GLY A 32 39.40 -24.14 -38.50
N ILE A 33 39.63 -23.60 -37.29
CA ILE A 33 39.37 -22.18 -36.96
C ILE A 33 40.50 -21.66 -36.07
N SER A 34 41.00 -20.45 -36.36
CA SER A 34 42.06 -19.81 -35.58
C SER A 34 41.59 -19.47 -34.16
N LYS A 35 42.47 -19.61 -33.16
CA LYS A 35 42.21 -19.21 -31.76
C LYS A 35 41.47 -17.89 -31.59
N PRO A 36 41.86 -16.77 -32.23
CA PRO A 36 41.16 -15.50 -32.07
C PRO A 36 39.72 -15.56 -32.60
N ALA A 37 39.43 -16.34 -33.64
CA ALA A 37 38.08 -16.46 -34.16
C ALA A 37 37.13 -17.12 -33.15
N TRP A 38 37.59 -18.08 -32.34
CA TRP A 38 36.78 -18.65 -31.25
C TRP A 38 36.50 -17.66 -30.12
N ILE A 39 37.48 -16.82 -29.76
CA ILE A 39 37.29 -15.72 -28.80
C ILE A 39 36.24 -14.75 -29.33
N VAL A 40 36.33 -14.40 -30.62
CA VAL A 40 35.38 -13.52 -31.29
C VAL A 40 33.97 -14.13 -31.28
N VAL A 41 33.80 -15.42 -31.58
CA VAL A 41 32.50 -16.10 -31.51
C VAL A 41 31.92 -16.05 -30.10
N MET A 42 32.75 -16.32 -29.07
CA MET A 42 32.32 -16.23 -27.67
C MET A 42 31.88 -14.81 -27.29
N ILE A 43 32.51 -13.75 -27.79
CA ILE A 43 32.10 -12.37 -27.49
C ILE A 43 30.89 -11.95 -28.33
N ILE A 44 30.84 -12.33 -29.60
CA ILE A 44 29.77 -11.93 -30.52
C ILE A 44 28.43 -12.54 -30.13
N LEU A 45 28.40 -13.81 -29.72
CA LEU A 45 27.15 -14.51 -29.41
C LEU A 45 26.32 -13.84 -28.28
N PRO A 46 26.87 -13.48 -27.10
CA PRO A 46 26.13 -12.75 -26.07
C PRO A 46 25.80 -11.32 -26.50
N VAL A 47 26.66 -10.65 -27.26
CA VAL A 47 26.40 -9.29 -27.76
C VAL A 47 25.23 -9.29 -28.75
N LEU A 48 25.21 -10.24 -29.70
CA LEU A 48 24.10 -10.42 -30.63
C LEU A 48 22.81 -10.79 -29.89
N GLY A 49 22.88 -11.66 -28.88
CA GLY A 49 21.73 -11.99 -28.03
C GLY A 49 21.16 -10.75 -27.33
N ALA A 50 22.02 -9.90 -26.77
CA ALA A 50 21.63 -8.66 -26.13
C ALA A 50 21.03 -7.65 -27.13
N ILE A 51 21.65 -7.47 -28.30
CA ILE A 51 21.15 -6.58 -29.36
C ILE A 51 19.77 -7.07 -29.82
N LEU A 52 19.62 -8.36 -30.12
CA LEU A 52 18.36 -8.94 -30.57
C LEU A 52 17.26 -8.80 -29.52
N TRP A 53 17.60 -8.99 -28.23
CA TRP A 53 16.70 -8.73 -27.12
C TRP A 53 16.28 -7.26 -27.04
N LEU A 54 17.22 -6.32 -27.21
CA LEU A 54 16.90 -4.89 -27.19
C LEU A 54 16.00 -4.48 -28.37
N LEU A 55 16.15 -5.12 -29.53
CA LEU A 55 15.37 -4.85 -30.73
C LEU A 55 13.97 -5.49 -30.71
N ILE A 56 13.87 -6.76 -30.30
CA ILE A 56 12.64 -7.58 -30.39
C ILE A 56 12.03 -7.84 -29.01
N GLY A 57 12.89 -8.18 -28.06
CA GLY A 57 12.51 -8.69 -26.75
C GLY A 57 12.15 -7.62 -25.73
N ARG A 58 12.44 -6.34 -25.98
CA ARG A 58 12.06 -5.24 -25.07
C ARG A 58 10.54 -5.08 -25.12
N PRO A 59 9.77 -5.49 -24.10
CA PRO A 59 8.34 -5.18 -24.04
C PRO A 59 8.20 -3.66 -24.04
N ARG A 60 7.57 -3.13 -25.10
CA ARG A 60 7.33 -1.69 -25.29
C ARG A 60 6.33 -1.16 -24.25
N ASP A 61 5.53 -2.07 -23.70
CA ASP A 61 4.45 -1.81 -22.74
C ASP A 61 4.80 -2.20 -21.30
N ALA A 62 6.09 -2.38 -20.98
CA ALA A 62 6.52 -2.25 -19.59
C ALA A 62 6.39 -0.77 -19.22
N ALA A 63 5.14 -0.30 -19.06
CA ALA A 63 4.83 0.87 -18.28
C ALA A 63 5.74 0.78 -17.06
N PRO A 64 6.46 1.87 -16.68
CA PRO A 64 7.25 1.85 -15.47
C PRO A 64 6.33 1.26 -14.45
N GLN A 65 6.72 0.11 -13.87
CA GLN A 65 6.00 -0.43 -12.76
C GLN A 65 6.12 0.70 -11.77
N GLN A 66 5.07 1.52 -11.71
CA GLN A 66 4.88 2.52 -10.72
C GLN A 66 4.92 1.63 -9.49
N GLN A 67 6.11 1.51 -8.92
CA GLN A 67 6.25 1.51 -7.50
C GLN A 67 5.43 2.73 -7.13
N GLY A 68 4.14 2.48 -6.92
CA GLY A 68 3.26 3.39 -6.26
C GLY A 68 3.99 3.52 -4.94
N TYR A 69 4.87 4.51 -4.86
CA TYR A 69 4.99 5.29 -3.67
C TYR A 69 3.55 5.59 -3.34
N ARG A 70 2.98 4.73 -2.49
CA ARG A 70 1.91 5.09 -1.59
C ARG A 70 2.54 6.24 -0.83
N HIS A 71 2.48 7.42 -1.42
CA HIS A 71 2.59 8.65 -0.69
C HIS A 71 1.60 8.44 0.45
N PRO A 72 2.05 8.49 1.71
CA PRO A 72 1.12 8.53 2.81
C PRO A 72 0.15 9.66 2.47
N THR A 73 -1.09 9.29 2.10
CA THR A 73 -2.12 10.28 1.85
C THR A 73 -2.26 11.02 3.16
N ALA A 74 -1.96 12.31 3.12
CA ALA A 74 -2.05 13.10 4.32
C ALA A 74 -3.51 13.03 4.83
N PRO A 75 -3.75 12.96 6.15
CA PRO A 75 -5.11 12.71 6.67
C PRO A 75 -6.17 13.70 6.18
N ASP A 76 -5.77 14.90 5.76
CA ASP A 76 -6.59 15.92 5.12
C ASP A 76 -7.08 15.57 3.70
N ASP A 77 -6.36 14.71 2.98
CA ASP A 77 -6.69 14.26 1.62
C ASP A 77 -7.37 12.87 1.57
N ASP A 78 -7.62 12.23 2.72
CA ASP A 78 -8.30 10.94 2.78
C ASP A 78 -9.83 11.12 2.90
N PRO A 79 -10.63 10.73 1.88
CA PRO A 79 -12.08 10.85 1.92
C PRO A 79 -12.71 10.07 3.07
N GLU A 80 -12.12 8.95 3.49
CA GLU A 80 -12.64 8.17 4.61
C GLU A 80 -12.40 8.88 5.95
N PHE A 81 -11.25 9.55 6.11
CA PHE A 81 -10.96 10.34 7.30
C PHE A 81 -11.92 11.53 7.46
N LEU A 82 -12.16 12.27 6.38
CA LEU A 82 -13.10 13.40 6.37
C LEU A 82 -14.53 12.95 6.69
N ARG A 83 -14.99 11.84 6.10
CA ARG A 83 -16.30 11.25 6.41
C ARG A 83 -16.43 10.88 7.88
N ASN A 84 -15.39 10.29 8.47
CA ASN A 84 -15.40 9.92 9.89
C ASN A 84 -15.46 11.16 10.80
N LEU A 85 -14.74 12.25 10.46
CA LEU A 85 -14.83 13.52 11.20
C LEU A 85 -16.22 14.14 11.15
N GLU A 86 -16.89 14.07 10.00
CA GLU A 86 -18.26 14.57 9.85
C GLU A 86 -19.25 13.75 10.68
N VAL A 87 -19.15 12.42 10.65
CA VAL A 87 -19.98 11.52 11.47
C VAL A 87 -19.79 11.82 12.95
N ARG A 88 -18.54 11.98 13.41
CA ARG A 88 -18.24 12.31 14.82
C ARG A 88 -18.86 13.64 15.25
N ARG A 89 -18.69 14.70 14.43
CA ARG A 89 -19.32 16.01 14.70
C ARG A 89 -20.85 15.91 14.80
N ARG A 90 -21.49 15.15 13.91
CA ARG A 90 -22.95 14.96 13.92
C ARG A 90 -23.40 14.28 15.21
N ASN A 91 -22.72 13.21 15.62
CA ASN A 91 -23.05 12.46 16.84
C ASN A 91 -22.88 13.32 18.10
N GLU A 92 -21.83 14.15 18.16
CA GLU A 92 -21.60 15.08 19.28
C GLU A 92 -22.71 16.16 19.35
N ALA A 93 -23.13 16.71 18.20
CA ALA A 93 -24.23 17.67 18.14
C ALA A 93 -25.56 17.05 18.59
N GLU A 94 -25.85 15.82 18.17
CA GLU A 94 -27.05 15.08 18.60
C GLU A 94 -27.02 14.80 20.10
N ALA A 95 -25.87 14.37 20.65
CA ALA A 95 -25.70 14.15 22.08
C ALA A 95 -25.90 15.43 22.90
N ALA A 96 -25.35 16.56 22.44
CA ALA A 96 -25.54 17.86 23.09
C ALA A 96 -27.00 18.32 23.07
N ARG A 97 -27.70 18.12 21.95
CA ARG A 97 -29.14 18.40 21.83
C ARG A 97 -29.97 17.53 22.77
N LEU A 98 -29.68 16.23 22.81
CA LEU A 98 -30.39 15.29 23.68
C LEU A 98 -30.19 15.63 25.16
N LYS A 99 -28.95 15.99 25.53
CA LYS A 99 -28.64 16.45 26.89
C LYS A 99 -29.46 17.69 27.26
N LYS A 100 -29.48 18.71 26.39
CA LYS A 100 -30.27 19.93 26.64
C LYS A 100 -31.76 19.62 26.82
N LEU A 101 -32.33 18.75 25.97
CA LEU A 101 -33.73 18.32 26.11
C LEU A 101 -33.98 17.59 27.43
N LYS A 102 -33.06 16.71 27.84
CA LYS A 102 -33.15 16.00 29.12
C LYS A 102 -33.10 16.97 30.30
N ASP A 103 -32.16 17.92 30.29
CA ASP A 103 -32.01 18.93 31.34
C ASP A 103 -33.28 19.83 31.43
N ASP A 104 -33.83 20.24 30.29
CA ASP A 104 -35.08 21.02 30.21
C ASP A 104 -36.29 20.23 30.72
N LEU A 105 -36.39 18.93 30.40
CA LEU A 105 -37.45 18.04 30.90
C LEU A 105 -37.33 17.81 32.41
N GLU A 106 -36.10 17.64 32.91
CA GLU A 106 -35.85 17.47 34.34
C GLU A 106 -36.20 18.74 35.12
N ALA A 107 -35.83 19.92 34.62
CA ALA A 107 -36.23 21.20 35.22
C ALA A 107 -37.76 21.32 35.31
N LYS A 108 -38.47 21.04 34.21
CA LYS A 108 -39.95 21.04 34.19
C LYS A 108 -40.56 20.01 35.14
N ALA A 109 -39.96 18.84 35.28
CA ALA A 109 -40.43 17.81 36.22
C ALA A 109 -40.27 18.26 37.67
N ARG A 110 -39.15 18.91 38.02
CA ARG A 110 -38.93 19.49 39.36
C ARG A 110 -39.92 20.62 39.67
N ASP A 111 -40.20 21.49 38.70
CA ASP A 111 -41.19 22.57 38.85
C ASP A 111 -42.61 22.02 39.08
N ALA A 112 -42.98 20.94 38.38
CA ALA A 112 -44.28 20.30 38.53
C ALA A 112 -44.46 19.59 39.89
N ASP A 113 -43.42 18.93 40.39
CA ASP A 113 -43.42 18.27 41.71
C ASP A 113 -43.53 19.30 42.85
N GLY A 114 -42.76 20.39 42.76
CA GLY A 114 -42.84 21.50 43.73
C GLY A 114 -44.21 22.18 43.77
N ASN A 115 -44.89 22.33 42.62
CA ASN A 115 -46.23 22.90 42.56
C ASN A 115 -47.31 21.97 43.17
N LYS A 116 -47.19 20.65 42.99
CA LYS A 116 -48.10 19.68 43.63
C LYS A 116 -47.97 19.69 45.15
N GLY A 117 -46.75 19.68 45.67
CA GLY A 117 -46.51 19.70 47.12
C GLY A 117 -47.04 20.98 47.79
N LYS A 118 -47.09 22.11 47.06
CA LYS A 118 -47.71 23.35 47.55
C LYS A 118 -49.23 23.28 47.55
N HIS A 119 -49.84 22.77 46.48
CA HIS A 119 -51.30 22.58 46.40
C HIS A 119 -51.84 21.56 47.42
N GLU A 120 -51.07 20.54 47.79
CA GLU A 120 -51.46 19.55 48.81
C GLU A 120 -51.41 20.16 50.23
N ASN A 121 -50.36 20.93 50.55
CA ASN A 121 -50.27 21.63 51.86
C ASN A 121 -51.32 22.74 52.03
N ASP A 122 -51.67 23.44 50.95
CA ASP A 122 -52.73 24.46 51.00
C ASP A 122 -54.13 23.83 51.25
N HIS A 123 -54.36 22.58 50.84
CA HIS A 123 -55.64 21.89 51.04
C HIS A 123 -55.80 21.26 52.44
N ASP A 124 -54.71 20.95 53.13
CA ASP A 124 -54.73 20.44 54.51
C ASP A 124 -54.81 21.55 55.57
N THR A 125 -54.40 22.77 55.23
CA THR A 125 -54.36 23.90 56.17
C THR A 125 -55.68 24.66 56.34
N ASP A 126 -56.66 24.45 55.46
CA ASP A 126 -58.00 25.09 55.53
C ASP A 126 -59.00 24.34 56.43
N GLY A 127 -58.62 23.19 57.02
CA GLY A 127 -59.46 22.39 57.92
C GLY A 127 -59.35 22.72 59.41
N LEU A 128 -58.50 23.68 59.81
CA LEU A 128 -58.23 24.04 61.20
C LEU A 128 -58.43 25.54 61.44
N LYS A 129 -59.66 26.01 61.34
CA LYS A 129 -60.12 27.26 61.98
C LYS A 129 -61.62 27.25 62.22
#